data_AF-A0A7W2YCW4-F1
#
_entry.id   AF-A0A7W2YCW4-F1
#
_cell.length_a   1.000
_cell.length_b   1.000
_cell.length_c   1.000
_cell.angle_alpha   90.00
_cell.angle_beta   90.00
_cell.angle_gamma   90.00
#
_symmetry.space_group_name_H-M   'P 1'
#
loop_
_entity.id
_entity.type
_entity.pdbx_description
1 polymer ?
#
loop_
_entity_poly.entity_id
_entity_poly.type
_entity_poly.pdbx_seq_one_letter_code
_entity_poly.pdbx_strand_id
1 'polypeptide(L)'
;MKKNSLILSVLLVGITACSTVTIKPEGQNKLVNKPTYQDSKPFYLWGLSGEHRVDVLKVCNKNEPLQMQSQQTFSDGVLALITLGIYAPHTVKVWCPKEES
;
A
#
# COMPACT_ATOMS: atom_id res chain seq x y z
N MET A 1 13.38 17.72 32.65
CA MET A 1 14.09 17.29 31.42
C MET A 1 13.69 15.90 30.91
N LYS A 2 13.35 14.91 31.77
CA LYS A 2 12.94 13.54 31.33
C LYS A 2 11.63 13.46 30.53
N LYS A 3 10.61 14.28 30.85
CA LYS A 3 9.28 14.22 30.19
C LYS A 3 9.30 14.65 28.71
N ASN A 4 9.96 15.76 28.37
CA ASN A 4 10.08 16.20 26.97
C ASN A 4 10.92 15.24 26.11
N SER A 5 11.95 14.62 26.70
CA SER A 5 12.76 13.60 26.02
C SER A 5 11.94 12.36 25.67
N LEU A 6 11.00 11.97 26.55
CA LEU A 6 10.13 10.81 26.35
C LEU A 6 9.08 11.07 25.24
N ILE A 7 8.49 12.27 25.20
CA ILE A 7 7.55 12.68 24.13
C ILE A 7 8.25 12.69 22.77
N LEU A 8 9.47 13.23 22.70
CA LEU A 8 10.24 13.28 21.45
C LEU A 8 10.63 11.87 20.96
N SER A 9 10.96 10.96 21.88
CA SER A 9 11.26 9.57 21.55
C SER A 9 10.03 8.83 21.00
N VAL A 10 8.85 9.03 21.60
CA VAL A 10 7.59 8.46 21.08
C VAL A 10 7.26 9.00 19.70
N LEU A 11 7.46 10.31 19.48
CA LEU A 11 7.22 10.93 18.18
C LEU A 11 8.14 10.34 17.10
N LEU A 12 9.44 10.17 17.39
CA LEU A 12 10.39 9.59 16.44
C LEU A 12 10.06 8.13 16.07
N VAL A 13 9.53 7.35 17.02
CA VAL A 13 9.14 5.95 16.76
C VAL A 13 7.87 5.88 15.89
N GLY A 14 6.96 6.85 16.00
CA GLY A 14 5.72 6.86 15.22
C GLY A 14 5.90 7.08 13.72
N ILE A 15 6.99 7.71 13.30
CA ILE A 15 7.20 8.13 11.90
C ILE A 15 7.80 7.03 11.03
N THR A 16 8.30 5.93 11.61
CA THR A 16 9.01 4.87 10.87
C THR A 16 8.12 3.70 10.44
N ALA A 17 6.80 3.79 10.65
CA ALA A 17 5.86 2.74 10.28
C ALA A 17 5.66 2.66 8.75
N CYS A 18 6.52 1.89 8.06
CA CYS A 18 6.31 1.49 6.67
C CYS A 18 5.35 0.28 6.63
N SER A 19 4.14 0.47 6.13
CA SER A 19 3.16 -0.61 5.93
C SER A 19 3.17 -1.10 4.49
N THR A 20 3.35 -2.41 4.29
CA THR A 20 3.21 -3.06 2.99
C THR A 20 2.57 -4.43 3.19
N VAL A 21 1.43 -4.64 2.55
CA VAL A 21 0.71 -5.91 2.55
C VAL A 21 0.89 -6.55 1.19
N THR A 22 1.46 -7.76 1.15
CA THR A 22 1.61 -8.52 -0.09
C THR A 22 0.80 -9.82 0.04
N ILE A 23 -0.10 -10.05 -0.91
CA ILE A 23 -0.93 -11.23 -1.03
C ILE A 23 -0.47 -11.97 -2.28
N LYS A 24 -0.17 -13.26 -2.13
CA LYS A 24 0.28 -14.13 -3.22
C LYS A 24 -0.39 -15.50 -3.09
N PRO A 25 -0.67 -16.20 -4.20
CA PRO A 25 -1.07 -17.60 -4.17
C PRO A 25 0.01 -18.48 -3.53
N GLU A 26 -0.41 -19.61 -2.96
CA GLU A 26 0.49 -20.55 -2.29
C GLU A 26 1.58 -21.07 -3.25
N GLY A 27 2.81 -21.20 -2.77
CA GLY A 27 3.94 -21.71 -3.56
C GLY A 27 4.64 -20.71 -4.48
N GLN A 28 4.15 -19.48 -4.63
CA GLN A 28 4.83 -18.47 -5.46
C GLN A 28 5.84 -17.61 -4.70
N ASN A 29 6.93 -17.20 -5.35
CA ASN A 29 7.90 -16.26 -4.79
C ASN A 29 7.39 -14.82 -4.90
N LYS A 30 7.87 -13.94 -4.00
CA LYS A 30 7.53 -12.52 -4.08
C LYS A 30 8.06 -11.94 -5.39
N LEU A 31 7.16 -11.40 -6.20
CA LEU A 31 7.51 -10.73 -7.44
C LEU A 31 7.98 -9.30 -7.14
N VAL A 32 9.15 -8.95 -7.68
CA VAL A 32 9.79 -7.63 -7.54
C VAL A 32 9.92 -6.92 -8.90
N ASN A 33 9.45 -7.55 -9.97
CA ASN A 33 9.40 -6.97 -11.30
C ASN A 33 8.33 -5.87 -11.41
N LYS A 34 8.32 -5.16 -12.53
CA LYS A 34 7.33 -4.11 -12.81
C LYS A 34 5.91 -4.70 -12.73
N PRO A 35 4.99 -4.09 -11.94
CA PRO A 35 3.60 -4.53 -11.89
C PRO A 35 2.90 -4.31 -13.23
N THR A 36 1.96 -5.19 -13.55
CA THR A 36 1.11 -5.06 -14.74
C THR A 36 0.13 -3.90 -14.59
N TYR A 37 -0.38 -3.72 -13.37
CA TYR A 37 -1.29 -2.65 -13.02
C TYR A 37 -0.84 -1.97 -11.72
N GLN A 38 -0.86 -0.64 -11.70
CA GLN A 38 -0.55 0.16 -10.53
C GLN A 38 -1.53 1.33 -10.47
N ASP A 39 -2.14 1.53 -9.31
CA ASP A 39 -3.07 2.63 -9.09
C ASP A 39 -2.99 3.14 -7.65
N SER A 40 -3.17 4.45 -7.45
CA SER A 40 -3.17 5.06 -6.13
C SER A 40 -4.60 5.38 -5.73
N LYS A 41 -5.05 4.81 -4.60
CA LYS A 41 -6.40 4.96 -4.11
C LYS A 41 -6.43 5.90 -2.91
N PRO A 42 -7.31 6.92 -2.93
CA PRO A 42 -7.37 7.90 -1.85
C PRO A 42 -8.10 7.32 -0.64
N PHE A 43 -7.39 7.17 0.48
CA PHE A 43 -8.03 6.90 1.77
C PHE A 43 -8.02 8.17 2.62
N TYR A 44 -9.07 8.35 3.40
CA TYR A 44 -9.26 9.51 4.26
C TYR A 44 -9.29 9.10 5.72
N LEU A 45 -8.85 10.02 6.58
CA LEU A 45 -8.87 9.85 8.04
C LEU A 45 -8.23 8.52 8.46
N TRP A 46 -6.99 8.27 8.02
CA TRP A 46 -6.26 7.03 8.31
C TRP A 46 -6.95 5.73 7.85
N GLY A 47 -7.78 5.80 6.79
CA GLY A 47 -8.50 4.64 6.26
C GLY A 47 -9.87 4.41 6.88
N LEU A 48 -10.35 5.30 7.76
CA LEU A 48 -11.74 5.27 8.25
C LEU A 48 -12.76 5.59 7.15
N SER A 49 -12.33 6.27 6.08
CA SER A 49 -13.17 6.63 4.94
C SER A 49 -12.46 6.38 3.62
N GLY A 50 -13.22 5.94 2.61
CA GLY A 50 -12.70 5.60 1.29
C GLY A 50 -12.45 4.10 1.09
N GLU A 51 -13.49 3.26 1.22
CA GLU A 51 -13.38 1.86 0.81
C GLU A 51 -13.19 1.74 -0.71
N HIS A 52 -12.05 1.19 -1.12
CA HIS A 52 -11.77 0.89 -2.52
C HIS A 52 -11.69 -0.62 -2.72
N ARG A 53 -12.44 -1.13 -3.69
CA ARG A 53 -12.35 -2.52 -4.13
C ARG A 53 -11.75 -2.57 -5.53
N VAL A 54 -10.67 -3.32 -5.69
CA VAL A 54 -10.04 -3.58 -6.98
C VAL A 54 -10.31 -5.03 -7.34
N ASP A 55 -11.06 -5.25 -8.42
CA ASP A 55 -11.30 -6.58 -8.96
C ASP A 55 -10.07 -7.05 -9.74
N VAL A 56 -9.23 -7.83 -9.08
CA VAL A 56 -7.98 -8.38 -9.65
C VAL A 56 -8.24 -9.31 -10.85
N LEU A 57 -9.39 -10.00 -10.89
CA LEU A 57 -9.75 -10.86 -12.01
C LEU A 57 -10.11 -10.01 -13.23
N LYS A 58 -10.83 -8.91 -13.03
CA LYS A 58 -11.09 -7.95 -14.11
C LYS A 58 -9.81 -7.32 -14.63
N VAL A 59 -8.87 -6.98 -13.74
CA VAL A 59 -7.56 -6.42 -14.10
C VAL A 59 -6.71 -7.41 -14.89
N CYS A 60 -6.79 -8.71 -14.58
CA CYS A 60 -6.03 -9.77 -15.24
C CYS A 60 -6.81 -10.53 -16.32
N ASN A 61 -7.87 -9.96 -16.90
CA ASN A 61 -8.67 -10.61 -17.96
C ASN A 61 -9.21 -12.01 -17.58
N LYS A 62 -9.68 -12.18 -16.34
CA LYS A 62 -10.14 -13.44 -15.73
C LYS A 62 -9.05 -14.49 -15.46
N ASN A 63 -7.78 -14.15 -15.66
CA ASN A 63 -6.68 -15.00 -15.23
C ASN A 63 -6.42 -14.85 -13.73
N GLU A 64 -5.88 -15.89 -13.12
CA GLU A 64 -5.49 -15.87 -11.71
C GLU A 64 -4.30 -14.91 -11.50
N PRO A 65 -4.38 -13.94 -10.56
CA PRO A 65 -3.30 -12.99 -10.33
C PRO A 65 -2.11 -13.68 -9.65
N LEU A 66 -0.89 -13.35 -10.08
CA LEU A 66 0.34 -13.89 -9.50
C LEU A 66 0.66 -13.24 -8.14
N GLN A 67 0.35 -11.95 -8.01
CA GLN A 67 0.59 -11.20 -6.78
C GLN A 67 -0.29 -9.95 -6.74
N MET A 68 -0.76 -9.61 -5.54
CA MET A 68 -1.35 -8.33 -5.20
C MET A 68 -0.53 -7.69 -4.08
N GLN A 69 -0.26 -6.40 -4.17
CA GLN A 69 0.42 -5.65 -3.12
C GLN A 69 -0.29 -4.32 -2.87
N SER A 70 -0.57 -4.04 -1.60
CA SER A 70 -0.97 -2.72 -1.13
C SER A 70 0.19 -2.13 -0.36
N GLN A 71 0.65 -0.95 -0.75
CA GLN A 71 1.81 -0.28 -0.17
C GLN A 71 1.51 1.19 0.06
N GLN A 72 1.85 1.67 1.26
CA GLN A 72 2.00 3.11 1.48
C GLN A 72 3.38 3.50 0.98
N THR A 73 3.45 4.20 -0.16
CA THR A 73 4.72 4.66 -0.71
C THR A 73 5.25 5.86 0.08
N PHE A 74 6.50 6.26 -0.19
CA PHE A 74 7.06 7.45 0.45
C PHE A 74 6.25 8.71 0.13
N SER A 75 5.85 8.89 -1.13
CA SER A 75 5.00 10.01 -1.54
C SER A 75 3.64 9.98 -0.85
N ASP A 76 3.05 8.79 -0.70
CA ASP A 76 1.79 8.60 0.01
C ASP A 76 1.92 9.01 1.49
N GLY A 77 3.00 8.58 2.15
CA GLY A 77 3.29 8.93 3.54
C GLY A 77 3.54 10.43 3.74
N VAL A 78 4.23 11.09 2.81
CA VAL A 78 4.43 12.55 2.85
C VAL A 78 3.10 13.30 2.72
N LEU A 79 2.22 12.85 1.82
CA LEU A 79 0.88 13.43 1.66
C LEU A 79 0.03 13.22 2.92
N ALA A 80 0.09 12.04 3.53
CA ALA A 80 -0.54 11.77 4.81
C ALA A 80 -0.02 12.71 5.90
N LEU A 81 1.30 12.93 5.99
CA LEU A 81 1.88 13.82 7.00
C LEU A 81 1.47 15.28 6.80
N ILE A 82 1.57 15.82 5.58
CA ILE A 82 1.22 17.22 5.28
C ILE A 82 -0.28 17.48 5.53
N THR A 83 -1.13 16.49 5.26
CA THR A 83 -2.56 16.58 5.52
C THR A 83 -2.97 16.12 6.92
N LEU A 84 -2.01 15.87 7.82
CA LEU A 84 -2.25 15.38 9.19
C LEU A 84 -3.11 14.10 9.25
N GLY A 85 -2.98 13.24 8.24
CA GLY A 85 -3.67 11.97 8.08
C GLY A 85 -5.10 12.09 7.52
N ILE A 86 -5.53 13.30 7.13
CA ILE A 86 -6.81 13.50 6.45
C ILE A 86 -6.78 12.82 5.08
N TYR A 87 -5.67 12.91 4.35
CA TYR A 87 -5.49 12.28 3.04
C TYR A 87 -4.28 11.34 3.05
N ALA A 88 -4.54 10.05 3.16
CA ALA A 88 -3.53 9.00 3.26
C ALA A 88 -3.69 8.01 2.10
N PRO A 89 -3.30 8.36 0.87
CA PRO A 89 -3.49 7.48 -0.28
C PRO A 89 -2.68 6.19 -0.14
N HIS A 90 -3.19 5.08 -0.64
CA HIS A 90 -2.46 3.81 -0.68
C HIS A 90 -2.31 3.35 -2.13
N THR A 91 -1.10 2.94 -2.50
CA THR A 91 -0.80 2.44 -3.84
C THR A 91 -1.02 0.93 -3.92
N VAL A 92 -1.89 0.51 -4.84
CA VAL A 92 -2.15 -0.90 -5.16
C VAL A 92 -1.35 -1.29 -6.40
N LYS A 93 -0.72 -2.46 -6.35
CA LYS A 93 0.05 -3.07 -7.44
C LYS A 93 -0.45 -4.48 -7.67
N VAL A 94 -0.68 -4.85 -8.93
CA VAL A 94 -1.14 -6.18 -9.33
C VAL A 94 -0.22 -6.72 -10.43
N TRP A 95 0.15 -7.99 -10.29
CA TRP A 95 0.91 -8.73 -11.27
C TRP A 95 0.00 -9.80 -11.88
N CYS A 96 -0.24 -9.68 -13.18
CA CYS A 96 -0.98 -10.67 -13.94
C CYS A 96 0.00 -11.61 -14.66
N PRO A 97 -0.39 -12.87 -14.91
CA PRO A 97 0.35 -13.73 -15.82
C PRO A 97 0.45 -13.08 -17.20
N LYS A 98 1.53 -13.40 -17.93
CA LYS A 98 1.59 -13.07 -19.36
C LYS A 98 0.53 -13.92 -20.05
N GLU A 99 -0.24 -13.33 -20.97
CA GLU A 99 -1.07 -14.13 -21.88
C GLU A 99 -0.12 -15.04 -22.66
N GLU A 100 -0.17 -16.33 -22.37
CA GLU A 100 0.53 -17.35 -23.16
C GLU A 100 -0.37 -17.64 -24.36
N SER A 101 -0.15 -16.85 -25.42
CA SER A 101 -0.81 -16.97 -26.72
C SER A 101 -0.20 -18.09 -27.56
#